data_AF-A0A0K8RC85-F1
#
_entry.id   AF-A0A0K8RC85-F1
#
_cell.length_a   1.000
_cell.length_b   1.000
_cell.length_c   1.000
_cell.angle_alpha   90.00
_cell.angle_beta   90.00
_cell.angle_gamma   90.00
#
_symmetry.space_group_name_H-M   'P 1'
#
loop_
_entity.id
_entity.type
_entity.pdbx_description
1 polymer ?
#
loop_
_entity_poly.entity_id
_entity_poly.type
_entity_poly.pdbx_seq_one_letter_code
_entity_poly.pdbx_strand_id
1 'polypeptide(L)'
;MQIVVFAVVLILPALQNEGSLSGAVIHDDCSDIIDEAGEKKCGLEGSGDFRDIDPTSCTLKCSGNERPKLPRDVCSNGELVCRTFVRESLLNWKQKVERTLHRVLLKWCPGYQK
;
A
#
# COMPACT_ATOMS: atom_id res chain seq x y z
N MET A 1 56.43 0.72 11.88
CA MET A 1 55.18 0.66 12.67
C MET A 1 54.13 1.53 11.98
N GLN A 2 53.34 0.97 11.08
CA GLN A 2 52.13 1.60 10.55
C GLN A 2 51.03 0.56 10.70
N ILE A 3 50.13 0.81 11.65
CA ILE A 3 48.96 -0.02 11.88
C ILE A 3 47.92 0.42 10.86
N VAL A 4 47.90 -0.27 9.72
CA VAL A 4 46.81 -0.16 8.74
C VAL A 4 45.61 -0.84 9.38
N VAL A 5 44.61 -0.03 9.77
CA VAL A 5 43.38 -0.52 10.39
C VAL A 5 42.56 -1.21 9.31
N PHE A 6 42.78 -2.52 9.17
CA PHE A 6 41.92 -3.41 8.39
C PHE A 6 40.60 -3.54 9.16
N ALA A 7 39.67 -2.63 8.91
CA ALA A 7 38.26 -2.81 9.23
C ALA A 7 37.69 -3.88 8.29
N VAL A 8 38.06 -5.13 8.57
CA VAL A 8 37.52 -6.33 7.92
C VAL A 8 36.04 -6.39 8.25
N VAL A 9 35.23 -6.03 7.25
CA VAL A 9 34.03 -6.77 6.85
C VAL A 9 33.18 -7.26 8.03
N LEU A 10 32.63 -6.31 8.80
CA LEU A 10 31.40 -6.52 9.56
C LEU A 10 30.17 -6.25 8.69
N ILE A 11 30.22 -6.64 7.42
CA ILE A 11 29.02 -6.84 6.63
C ILE A 11 28.56 -8.25 7.00
N LEU A 12 27.87 -8.34 8.14
CA LEU A 12 27.17 -9.56 8.52
C LEU A 12 26.37 -10.05 7.30
N PRO A 13 26.43 -11.33 6.94
CA PRO A 13 25.40 -11.92 6.11
C PRO A 13 24.16 -12.02 6.98
N ALA A 14 23.42 -10.91 7.13
CA ALA A 14 22.01 -10.96 7.51
C ALA A 14 21.18 -11.40 6.29
N LEU A 15 21.60 -12.47 5.64
CA LEU A 15 20.83 -13.20 4.64
C LEU A 15 20.24 -14.42 5.32
N GLN A 16 19.48 -14.16 6.38
CA GLN A 16 18.52 -15.09 6.95
C GLN A 16 17.15 -14.43 6.90
N ASN A 17 16.67 -14.16 5.68
CA ASN A 17 15.23 -14.32 5.48
C ASN A 17 15.06 -15.75 5.00
N GLU A 18 15.04 -16.63 5.99
CA GLU A 18 14.38 -17.91 5.89
C GLU A 18 13.02 -17.66 5.24
N GLY A 19 12.77 -18.36 4.14
CA GLY A 19 11.45 -18.48 3.58
C GLY A 19 10.54 -19.12 4.62
N SER A 20 9.95 -18.30 5.47
CA SER A 20 8.92 -18.72 6.41
C SER A 20 7.60 -18.75 5.66
N LEU A 21 7.41 -19.83 4.89
CA LEU A 21 6.09 -20.41 4.69
C LEU A 21 5.66 -20.99 6.03
N SER A 22 5.19 -20.14 6.93
CA SER A 22 4.63 -20.58 8.20
C SER A 22 3.31 -19.87 8.41
N GLY A 23 2.26 -20.66 8.55
CA GLY A 23 0.89 -20.23 8.71
C GLY A 23 0.68 -19.38 9.96
N ALA A 24 0.95 -18.09 9.82
CA ALA A 24 0.36 -17.07 10.66
C ALA A 24 -0.86 -16.54 9.91
N VAL A 25 -2.02 -16.59 10.55
CA VAL A 25 -3.16 -15.75 10.18
C VAL A 25 -2.74 -14.31 10.45
N ILE A 26 -2.00 -13.73 9.51
CA ILE A 26 -1.73 -12.30 9.47
C ILE A 26 -2.98 -11.70 8.84
N HIS A 27 -3.96 -11.38 9.70
CA HIS A 27 -4.94 -10.34 9.34
C HIS A 27 -4.15 -9.04 9.20
N ASP A 28 -3.56 -8.79 8.03
CA ASP A 28 -3.67 -7.43 7.50
C ASP A 28 -5.16 -7.33 7.18
N ASP A 29 -5.94 -6.84 8.14
CA ASP A 29 -7.37 -6.67 7.96
C ASP A 29 -7.54 -5.78 6.73
N CYS A 30 -8.47 -6.12 5.83
CA CYS A 30 -8.65 -5.36 4.59
C CYS A 30 -8.72 -3.83 4.84
N SER A 31 -9.17 -3.42 6.04
CA SER A 31 -9.09 -2.06 6.56
C SER A 31 -7.71 -1.43 6.44
N ASP A 32 -6.64 -2.06 6.91
CA ASP A 32 -5.29 -1.47 6.87
C ASP A 32 -4.82 -1.22 5.43
N ILE A 33 -5.11 -2.17 4.53
CA ILE A 33 -4.79 -2.04 3.10
C ILE A 33 -5.58 -0.89 2.49
N ILE A 34 -6.86 -0.78 2.86
CA ILE A 34 -7.77 0.27 2.42
C ILE A 34 -7.33 1.62 2.94
N ASP A 35 -6.97 1.74 4.21
CA ASP A 35 -6.62 3.00 4.84
C ASP A 35 -5.36 3.57 4.17
N GLU A 36 -4.32 2.73 4.02
CA GLU A 36 -3.06 3.17 3.45
C GLU A 36 -3.15 3.49 1.94
N ALA A 37 -3.86 2.67 1.18
CA ALA A 37 -4.04 2.89 -0.26
C ALA A 37 -5.10 3.96 -0.55
N GLY A 38 -6.12 4.06 0.31
CA GLY A 38 -7.20 5.02 0.25
C GLY A 38 -6.70 6.43 0.46
N GLU A 39 -5.84 6.63 1.46
CA GLU A 39 -5.17 7.92 1.71
C GLU A 39 -4.42 8.42 0.47
N LYS A 40 -3.55 7.56 -0.08
CA LYS A 40 -2.80 7.88 -1.31
C LYS A 40 -3.73 8.12 -2.50
N LYS A 41 -4.82 7.35 -2.62
CA LYS A 41 -5.77 7.48 -3.73
C LYS A 41 -6.56 8.78 -3.65
N CYS A 42 -7.09 9.13 -2.49
CA CYS A 42 -7.77 10.40 -2.26
C CYS A 42 -6.84 11.59 -2.54
N GLY A 43 -5.59 11.53 -2.08
CA GLY A 43 -4.57 12.54 -2.40
C GLY A 43 -4.27 12.65 -3.90
N LEU A 44 -4.11 11.52 -4.60
CA LEU A 44 -3.87 11.50 -6.05
C LEU A 44 -5.03 12.05 -6.89
N GLU A 45 -6.26 11.93 -6.40
CA GLU A 45 -7.47 12.49 -7.01
C GLU A 45 -7.72 13.94 -6.57
N GLY A 46 -6.80 14.55 -5.81
CA GLY A 46 -6.94 15.92 -5.31
C GLY A 46 -8.10 16.09 -4.32
N SER A 47 -8.52 14.99 -3.69
CA SER A 47 -9.73 14.89 -2.87
C SER A 47 -9.46 15.00 -1.36
N GLY A 48 -8.24 15.35 -0.97
CA GLY A 48 -7.81 15.43 0.43
C GLY A 48 -7.60 14.05 1.07
N ASP A 49 -7.73 14.00 2.39
CA ASP A 49 -7.45 12.79 3.18
C ASP A 49 -8.58 11.76 3.08
N PHE A 50 -8.26 10.48 3.27
CA PHE A 50 -9.23 9.40 3.38
C PHE A 50 -10.03 9.49 4.69
N ARG A 51 -11.32 9.15 4.63
CA ARG A 51 -12.22 9.19 5.79
C ARG A 51 -12.83 7.84 6.09
N ASP A 52 -13.37 7.18 5.07
CA ASP A 52 -14.18 5.97 5.21
C ASP A 52 -14.50 5.39 3.81
N ILE A 53 -15.22 4.28 3.75
CA ILE A 53 -15.79 3.71 2.54
C ILE A 53 -17.32 3.90 2.52
N ASP A 54 -17.87 4.09 1.34
CA ASP A 54 -19.27 3.81 1.06
C ASP A 54 -19.39 2.42 0.41
N PRO A 55 -19.82 1.38 1.16
CA PRO A 55 -19.87 0.02 0.64
C PRO A 55 -21.03 -0.18 -0.34
N THR A 56 -22.05 0.69 -0.33
CA THR A 56 -23.19 0.62 -1.26
C THR A 56 -22.78 1.03 -2.66
N SER A 57 -22.04 2.14 -2.80
CA SER A 57 -21.50 2.60 -4.08
C SER A 57 -20.13 2.01 -4.42
N CYS A 58 -19.51 1.30 -3.47
CA CYS A 58 -18.13 0.80 -3.53
C CYS A 58 -17.12 1.92 -3.86
N THR A 59 -17.21 3.02 -3.12
CA THR A 59 -16.34 4.20 -3.30
C THR A 59 -15.68 4.61 -2.00
N LEU A 60 -14.49 5.17 -2.09
CA LEU A 60 -13.86 5.89 -0.98
C LEU A 60 -14.65 7.16 -0.68
N LYS A 61 -14.76 7.49 0.61
CA LYS A 61 -15.11 8.82 1.10
C LYS A 61 -13.80 9.52 1.43
N CYS A 62 -13.48 10.54 0.66
CA CYS A 62 -12.37 11.44 0.94
C CYS A 62 -12.91 12.69 1.66
N SER A 63 -12.04 13.55 2.17
CA SER A 63 -12.43 14.82 2.80
C SER A 63 -13.09 15.78 1.80
N GLY A 64 -12.72 15.70 0.52
CA GLY A 64 -13.35 16.42 -0.58
C GLY A 64 -14.60 15.73 -1.14
N ASN A 65 -15.17 16.32 -2.18
CA ASN A 65 -16.43 15.85 -2.78
C ASN A 65 -16.28 14.62 -3.67
N GLU A 66 -15.09 14.42 -4.22
CA GLU A 66 -14.80 13.29 -5.10
C GLU A 66 -14.92 11.95 -4.37
N ARG A 67 -15.40 10.95 -5.11
CA ARG A 67 -15.68 9.60 -4.59
C ARG A 67 -14.96 8.54 -5.44
N PRO A 68 -13.63 8.39 -5.30
CA PRO A 68 -12.86 7.42 -6.07
C PRO A 68 -13.39 6.00 -5.86
N LYS A 69 -13.52 5.23 -6.95
CA LYS A 69 -14.03 3.85 -6.88
C LYS A 69 -12.98 2.89 -6.34
N LEU A 70 -13.42 1.96 -5.49
CA LEU A 70 -12.67 0.76 -5.14
C LEU A 70 -12.70 -0.24 -6.31
N PRO A 71 -11.81 -1.25 -6.32
CA PRO A 71 -11.91 -2.35 -7.26
C PRO A 71 -13.28 -3.04 -7.16
N ARG A 72 -13.86 -3.39 -8.32
CA ARG A 72 -15.22 -3.95 -8.40
C ARG A 72 -15.44 -5.17 -7.52
N ASP A 73 -14.39 -5.96 -7.33
CA ASP A 73 -14.45 -7.24 -6.65
C ASP A 73 -14.37 -7.14 -5.12
N VAL A 74 -14.24 -5.91 -4.58
CA VAL A 74 -14.09 -5.66 -3.14
C VAL A 74 -15.43 -5.58 -2.43
N CYS A 75 -16.40 -4.90 -3.04
CA CYS A 75 -17.75 -4.77 -2.47
C CYS A 75 -18.72 -5.67 -3.24
N SER A 76 -19.46 -6.49 -2.52
CA SER A 76 -20.48 -7.37 -3.08
C SER A 76 -21.78 -7.13 -2.35
N ASN A 77 -22.87 -6.88 -3.10
CA ASN A 77 -24.20 -6.64 -2.54
C ASN A 77 -24.25 -5.51 -1.48
N GLY A 78 -23.46 -4.46 -1.66
CA GLY A 78 -23.40 -3.33 -0.73
C GLY A 78 -22.61 -3.58 0.56
N GLU A 79 -21.87 -4.69 0.63
CA GLU A 79 -21.06 -5.06 1.79
C GLU A 79 -19.59 -5.27 1.41
N LEU A 80 -18.69 -4.91 2.32
CA LEU A 80 -17.27 -5.23 2.23
C LEU A 80 -16.95 -6.34 3.22
N VAL A 81 -16.83 -7.57 2.72
CA VAL A 81 -16.45 -8.73 3.52
C VAL A 81 -15.02 -9.11 3.17
N CYS A 82 -14.11 -9.02 4.14
CA CYS A 82 -12.70 -9.34 3.92
C CYS A 82 -12.50 -10.87 3.79
N ARG A 83 -12.59 -11.37 2.56
CA ARG A 83 -12.20 -12.74 2.19
C ARG A 83 -10.84 -12.73 1.51
N THR A 84 -10.18 -13.89 1.40
CA THR A 84 -8.87 -14.02 0.75
C THR A 84 -8.81 -13.34 -0.63
N PHE A 85 -9.81 -13.57 -1.48
CA PHE A 85 -9.91 -12.96 -2.80
C PHE A 85 -10.05 -11.43 -2.77
N VAL A 86 -10.82 -10.90 -1.81
CA VAL A 86 -10.98 -9.45 -1.62
C VAL A 86 -9.66 -8.84 -1.15
N ARG A 87 -8.99 -9.48 -0.20
CA ARG A 87 -7.67 -9.07 0.28
C ARG A 87 -6.64 -9.01 -0.85
N GLU A 88 -6.56 -10.04 -1.68
CA GLU A 88 -5.66 -10.05 -2.85
C GLU A 88 -6.01 -8.95 -3.86
N SER A 89 -7.29 -8.72 -4.11
CA SER A 89 -7.76 -7.62 -4.97
C SER A 89 -7.35 -6.25 -4.42
N LEU A 90 -7.44 -6.06 -3.11
CA LEU A 90 -7.00 -4.85 -2.43
C LEU A 90 -5.47 -4.68 -2.46
N LEU A 91 -4.69 -5.74 -2.25
CA LEU A 91 -3.23 -5.69 -2.38
C LEU A 91 -2.80 -5.29 -3.80
N ASN A 92 -3.43 -5.89 -4.81
CA ASN A 92 -3.19 -5.54 -6.21
C ASN A 92 -3.56 -4.08 -6.51
N TRP A 93 -4.63 -3.59 -5.90
CA TRP A 93 -5.04 -2.20 -6.01
C TRP A 93 -4.07 -1.24 -5.32
N LYS A 94 -3.67 -1.51 -4.08
CA LYS A 94 -2.65 -0.76 -3.34
C LYS A 94 -1.38 -0.59 -4.17
N GLN A 95 -0.86 -1.69 -4.75
CA GLN A 95 0.31 -1.63 -5.63
C GLN A 95 0.11 -0.72 -6.86
N LYS A 96 -1.09 -0.71 -7.47
CA LYS A 96 -1.38 0.18 -8.60
C LYS A 96 -1.42 1.66 -8.18
N VAL A 97 -1.98 1.95 -7.02
CA VAL A 97 -2.00 3.30 -6.44
C VAL A 97 -0.57 3.77 -6.18
N GLU A 98 0.26 2.95 -5.53
CA GLU A 98 1.65 3.26 -5.23
C GLU A 98 2.49 3.48 -6.48
N ARG A 99 2.35 2.62 -7.50
CA ARG A 99 3.02 2.83 -8.80
C ARG A 99 2.58 4.12 -9.47
N THR A 100 1.33 4.52 -9.29
CA THR A 100 0.82 5.78 -9.84
C THR A 100 1.41 6.97 -9.11
N LEU A 101 1.42 6.94 -7.78
CA LEU A 101 2.11 7.94 -6.96
C LEU A 101 3.58 8.07 -7.35
N HIS A 102 4.29 6.95 -7.43
CA HIS A 102 5.70 6.93 -7.82
C HIS A 102 5.93 7.56 -9.21
N ARG A 103 5.07 7.26 -10.20
CA ARG A 103 5.14 7.89 -11.53
C ARG A 103 4.89 9.40 -11.49
N VAL A 104 3.95 9.84 -10.67
CA VAL A 104 3.67 11.28 -10.47
C VAL A 104 4.90 11.96 -9.86
N LEU A 105 5.46 11.40 -8.80
CA LEU A 105 6.64 11.95 -8.13
C LEU A 105 7.86 11.99 -9.06
N LEU A 106 8.14 10.91 -9.81
CA LEU A 106 9.24 10.89 -10.78
C LEU A 106 9.07 11.94 -11.89
N LYS A 107 7.84 12.18 -12.34
CA LYS A 107 7.57 13.13 -13.43
C LYS A 107 7.63 14.59 -12.97
N TRP A 108 7.17 14.89 -11.76
CA TRP A 108 6.89 16.26 -11.32
C TRP A 108 7.74 16.75 -10.15
N CYS A 109 8.53 15.88 -9.49
CA CYS A 109 9.38 16.25 -8.36
C CYS A 109 10.88 16.08 -8.69
N PRO A 110 11.57 17.16 -9.12
CA PRO A 110 13.01 17.12 -9.37
C PRO A 110 13.76 16.81 -8.08
N GLY A 111 14.38 15.64 -7.98
CA GLY A 111 15.12 15.19 -6.80
C GLY A 111 14.52 13.99 -6.08
N TYR A 112 13.32 13.53 -6.47
CA TYR A 112 12.81 12.24 -6.01
C TYR A 112 13.63 11.10 -6.63
N GLN A 113 14.37 10.37 -5.80
CA GLN A 113 15.15 9.18 -6.19
C GLN A 113 14.51 7.93 -5.58
N LYS A 114 14.54 6.83 -6.36
CA LYS A 114 13.85 5.56 -6.08
C LYS A 114 14.47 4.79 -4.92
#